data_AF-A0A7Y5X4L1-F1
#
_entry.id   AF-A0A7Y5X4L1-F1
#
_cell.length_a   1.000
_cell.length_b   1.000
_cell.length_c   1.000
_cell.angle_alpha   90.00
_cell.angle_beta   90.00
_cell.angle_gamma   90.00
#
_symmetry.space_group_name_H-M   'P 1'
#
loop_
_entity.id
_entity.type
_entity.pdbx_description
1 polymer ?
#
loop_
_entity_poly.entity_id
_entity_poly.type
_entity_poly.pdbx_seq_one_letter_code
_entity_poly.pdbx_strand_id
1 'polypeptide(L)' 'MSEDLDRLRASVAATPPAPPEMDAYLERVRDRAHTITDADVEALKTSGLSEDEIFEQTVAVAISEGLRRLDAADAVIG' A
#
# COMPACT_ATOMS: atom_id res chain seq x y z
N MET A 1 -14.19 0.33 -16.49
CA MET A 1 -14.19 -0.53 -15.28
C MET A 1 -13.08 -1.59 -15.31
N SER A 2 -13.08 -2.59 -16.21
CA SER A 2 -11.93 -3.53 -16.30
C SER A 2 -10.62 -2.81 -16.63
N GLU A 3 -10.64 -1.95 -17.65
CA GLU A 3 -9.45 -1.19 -18.08
C GLU A 3 -8.84 -0.32 -16.96
N ASP A 4 -9.68 0.25 -16.09
CA ASP A 4 -9.23 1.09 -14.98
C ASP A 4 -8.57 0.26 -13.87
N LEU A 5 -9.10 -0.93 -13.58
CA LEU A 5 -8.47 -1.87 -12.63
C LEU A 5 -7.15 -2.42 -13.17
N ASP A 6 -7.07 -2.69 -14.47
CA ASP A 6 -5.83 -3.14 -15.11
C ASP A 6 -4.76 -2.05 -15.09
N ARG A 7 -5.15 -0.78 -15.30
CA ARG A 7 -4.26 0.37 -15.13
C ARG A 7 -3.77 0.49 -13.69
N LEU A 8 -4.64 0.24 -12.71
CA LEU A 8 -4.31 0.28 -11.29
C LEU A 8 -3.33 -0.84 -10.90
N ARG A 9 -3.54 -2.06 -11.40
CA ARG A 9 -2.61 -3.20 -11.26
C ARG A 9 -1.23 -2.86 -11.84
N ALA A 10 -1.19 -2.29 -13.04
CA ALA A 10 0.06 -1.90 -13.69
C ALA A 10 0.81 -0.81 -12.90
N SER A 11 0.09 0.16 -12.33
CA SER A 11 0.68 1.21 -11.49
C SER A 11 1.39 0.64 -10.26
N VAL A 12 0.76 -0.29 -9.55
CA VAL A 12 1.35 -0.93 -8.37
C VAL A 12 2.52 -1.83 -8.74
N ALA A 13 2.42 -2.59 -9.84
CA ALA A 13 3.51 -3.43 -10.32
C ALA A 13 4.76 -2.62 -10.73
N ALA A 14 4.57 -1.35 -11.12
CA ALA A 14 5.66 -0.44 -11.45
C ALA A 14 6.23 0.30 -10.22
N THR A 15 5.58 0.22 -9.04
CA THR A 15 6.10 0.83 -7.83
C THR A 15 7.38 0.11 -7.39
N PRO A 16 8.49 0.84 -7.13
CA PRO A 16 9.70 0.25 -6.58
C PRO A 16 9.45 -0.49 -5.26
N PRO A 17 10.23 -1.52 -4.92
CA PRO A 17 10.09 -2.19 -3.64
C PRO A 17 10.31 -1.20 -2.48
N ALA A 18 9.49 -1.32 -1.45
CA ALA A 18 9.60 -0.48 -0.26
C ALA A 18 10.96 -0.67 0.44
N PRO A 19 11.53 0.40 0.99
CA PRO A 19 12.67 0.31 1.91
C PRO A 19 12.32 -0.57 3.13
N PRO A 20 13.27 -1.38 3.66
CA PRO A 20 13.02 -2.27 4.80
C PRO A 20 12.50 -1.56 6.06
N GLU A 21 12.86 -0.28 6.23
CA GLU A 21 12.40 0.58 7.33
C GLU A 21 10.88 0.73 7.35
N MET A 22 10.21 0.52 6.21
CA MET A 22 8.77 0.62 6.06
C MET A 22 8.01 -0.67 6.38
N ASP A 23 8.67 -1.82 6.54
CA ASP A 23 8.01 -3.13 6.62
C ASP A 23 6.91 -3.18 7.69
N ALA A 24 7.22 -2.75 8.92
CA ALA A 24 6.28 -2.76 10.05
C ALA A 24 5.14 -1.73 9.88
N TYR A 25 5.42 -0.61 9.21
CA TYR A 25 4.41 0.37 8.86
C TYR A 25 3.45 -0.17 7.79
N LEU A 26 3.99 -0.75 6.71
CA LEU A 26 3.21 -1.29 5.60
C LEU A 26 2.41 -2.52 6.00
N GLU A 27 2.91 -3.37 6.89
CA GLU A 27 2.10 -4.44 7.50
C GLU A 27 0.87 -3.86 8.20
N ARG A 28 1.04 -2.79 8.99
CA ARG A 28 -0.08 -2.11 9.64
C ARG A 28 -1.03 -1.44 8.65
N VAL A 29 -0.53 -0.89 7.54
CA VAL A 29 -1.40 -0.37 6.46
C VAL A 29 -2.31 -1.47 5.92
N ARG A 30 -1.80 -2.71 5.74
CA ARG A 30 -2.60 -3.83 5.22
C ARG A 30 -3.69 -4.29 6.18
N ASP A 31 -3.31 -4.42 7.46
CA ASP A 31 -4.13 -5.13 8.45
C ASP A 31 -4.98 -4.20 9.33
N ARG A 32 -4.49 -3.00 9.60
CA ARG A 32 -5.01 -2.12 10.66
C ARG A 32 -4.74 -0.63 10.41
N ALA A 33 -4.94 -0.15 9.17
CA ALA A 33 -4.64 1.25 8.79
C ALA A 33 -5.23 2.32 9.72
N HIS A 34 -6.40 2.08 10.31
CA HIS A 34 -7.05 2.99 11.27
C HIS A 34 -6.27 3.21 12.58
N THR A 35 -5.25 2.38 12.86
CA THR A 35 -4.37 2.53 14.03
C THR A 35 -3.13 3.37 13.74
N ILE A 36 -2.91 3.76 12.48
CA ILE A 36 -1.76 4.57 12.09
C ILE A 36 -2.02 6.01 12.55
N THR A 37 -0.98 6.61 13.11
CA THR A 37 -0.98 7.98 13.64
C THR A 37 0.13 8.80 13.00
N ASP A 38 0.09 10.12 13.20
CA ASP A 38 1.16 11.01 12.74
C ASP A 38 2.54 10.60 13.26
N ALA A 39 2.60 10.06 14.49
CA ALA A 39 3.86 9.60 15.09
C ALA A 39 4.52 8.45 14.31
N ASP A 40 3.73 7.60 13.65
CA ASP A 40 4.25 6.52 12.81
C ASP A 40 4.92 7.07 11.54
N VAL A 41 4.32 8.10 10.95
CA VAL A 41 4.86 8.77 9.76
C VAL A 41 6.12 9.56 10.12
N GLU A 42 6.10 10.30 11.23
CA GLU A 42 7.28 11.06 11.70
C GLU A 42 8.46 10.15 12.05
N ALA A 43 8.21 8.93 12.56
CA ALA A 43 9.27 7.95 12.80
C ALA A 43 9.97 7.53 11.49
N LEU A 44 9.21 7.32 10.41
CA LEU A 44 9.75 7.02 9.07
C LEU A 44 10.51 8.21 8.47
N LYS A 45 10.00 9.44 8.64
CA LYS A 45 10.74 10.64 8.22
C LYS A 45 12.07 10.76 8.96
N THR A 46 12.08 10.45 10.25
CA THR A 46 13.29 10.47 11.09
C THR A 46 14.31 9.41 10.66
N SER A 47 13.88 8.29 10.05
CA SER A 47 14.80 7.31 9.45
C SER A 47 15.34 7.72 8.07
N GLY A 48 15.00 8.92 7.58
CA GLY A 48 15.53 9.49 6.34
C GLY A 48 14.65 9.27 5.11
N LEU A 49 13.44 8.73 5.28
CA LEU A 49 12.48 8.58 4.19
C LEU A 49 11.78 9.91 3.90
N SER A 50 11.59 10.21 2.62
CA SER A 50 10.80 11.37 2.21
C SER A 50 9.30 11.11 2.38
N GLU A 51 8.52 12.18 2.51
CA GLU A 51 7.07 12.08 2.59
C GLU A 51 6.45 11.49 1.31
N ASP A 52 7.03 11.79 0.15
CA ASP A 52 6.62 11.23 -1.13
C ASP A 52 6.85 9.70 -1.17
N GLU A 53 8.01 9.21 -0.72
CA GLU A 53 8.27 7.76 -0.63
C GLU A 53 7.27 7.08 0.32
N ILE A 54 6.99 7.70 1.47
CA ILE A 54 6.03 7.17 2.43
C ILE A 54 4.63 7.10 1.81
N PHE A 55 4.21 8.17 1.12
CA PHE A 55 2.92 8.26 0.47
C PHE A 55 2.77 7.22 -0.65
N GLU A 56 3.73 7.16 -1.58
CA GLU A 56 3.71 6.24 -2.72
C GLU A 56 3.60 4.78 -2.26
N GLN A 57 4.41 4.37 -1.28
CA GLN A 57 4.38 3.01 -0.75
C GLN A 57 3.08 2.72 0.02
N THR A 58 2.55 3.70 0.76
CA THR A 58 1.26 3.55 1.45
C THR A 58 0.13 3.29 0.45
N VAL A 59 0.08 4.10 -0.62
CA VAL A 59 -0.94 3.99 -1.68
C VAL A 59 -0.79 2.66 -2.42
N ALA A 60 0.43 2.27 -2.79
CA ALA A 60 0.69 1.02 -3.50
C ALA A 60 0.23 -0.20 -2.68
N VAL A 61 0.51 -0.24 -1.37
CA VAL A 61 0.09 -1.32 -0.48
C VAL A 61 -1.43 -1.33 -0.27
N ALA A 62 -2.07 -0.17 -0.08
CA ALA A 62 -3.51 -0.09 0.08
C ALA A 62 -4.26 -0.60 -1.17
N ILE A 63 -3.78 -0.21 -2.36
CA ILE A 63 -4.32 -0.68 -3.64
C ILE A 63 -4.09 -2.18 -3.79
N SER A 64 -2.89 -2.68 -3.52
CA SER A 64 -2.56 -4.11 -3.60
C SER A 64 -3.53 -4.95 -2.78
N GLU A 65 -3.78 -4.55 -1.53
CA GLU A 65 -4.73 -5.25 -0.67
C GLU A 65 -6.18 -5.10 -1.12
N GLY A 66 -6.56 -3.95 -1.71
CA GLY A 66 -7.86 -3.78 -2.34
C GLY A 66 -8.08 -4.76 -3.50
N LEU A 67 -7.11 -4.85 -4.41
CA LEU A 67 -7.13 -5.77 -5.55
C LEU A 67 -7.12 -7.23 -5.09
N ARG A 68 -6.29 -7.59 -4.11
CA ARG A 68 -6.27 -8.94 -3.54
C ARG A 68 -7.64 -9.34 -2.95
N ARG A 69 -8.32 -8.42 -2.25
CA ARG A 69 -9.67 -8.67 -1.70
C ARG A 69 -10.72 -8.78 -2.80
N LEU A 70 -10.60 -7.99 -3.86
CA LEU A 70 -11.47 -8.08 -5.04
C LEU A 70 -11.31 -9.44 -5.74
N ASP A 71 -10.07 -9.84 -6.05
CA ASP A 71 -9.79 -11.11 -6.72
C ASP A 71 -10.31 -12.30 -5.88
N ALA A 72 -10.19 -12.22 -4.55
CA ALA A 72 -10.73 -13.23 -3.63
C ALA A 72 -12.26 -13.28 -3.63
N ALA A 73 -12.94 -12.13 -3.77
CA ALA A 73 -14.40 -12.10 -3.90
C ALA A 73 -14.82 -12.70 -5.25
N ASP A 74 -14.21 -12.26 -6.35
CA ASP A 74 -14.51 -12.75 -7.70
C ASP A 74 -14.35 -14.27 -7.83
N ALA A 75 -13.36 -14.87 -7.14
CA ALA A 75 -13.18 -16.33 -7.11
C ALA A 75 -14.33 -17.11 -6.44
N VAL A 76 -15.18 -16.42 -5.66
CA VAL A 76 -16.31 -17.02 -4.93
C VAL A 76 -17.65 -16.68 -5.56
N ILE A 77 -17.81 -15.44 -6.06
CA ILE A 77 -19.09 -14.93 -6.58
C ILE A 77 -19.15 -14.77 -8.11
N GLY A 78 -18.04 -14.98 -8.81
CA GLY A 78 -17.90 -14.89 -10.26
C GLY A 78 -18.30 -16.15 -11.03
#